data_AF-A0A3L6FJQ5-F1
#
_entry.id   AF-A0A3L6FJQ5-F1
#
_cell.length_a   1.000
_cell.length_b   1.000
_cell.length_c   1.000
_cell.angle_alpha   90.00
_cell.angle_beta   90.00
_cell.angle_gamma   90.00
#
_symmetry.space_group_name_H-M   'P 1'
#
loop_
_entity.id
_entity.type
_entity.pdbx_description
1 polymer ?
#
loop_
_entity_poly.entity_id
_entity_poly.type
_entity_poly.pdbx_seq_one_letter_code
_entity_poly.pdbx_strand_id
1 'polypeptide(L)'
;MTHLVISFLGICFRSSTDACVAFLENKDKVSYARVSFNGMHYDLPPWSISILPHCKTTVYNTASFLSNGKNPMLTVMSAGHALHIFVNGQLTGTVYGSVEDPKLTYSGNVKLWSGSNTISCLSIAVGLPVGLKGEALSLHSLSGSSSVEWGEPVQKQPLSWFKAFFNAPDGDEPLALDMSSMGKGQIWINGQGIGRYWPGYKASGTCGICDYPGEYDGKKCQTNCGDSSQR
;
A
#
# COMPACT_ATOMS: atom_id res chain seq x y z
N MET A 1 -3.88 -11.23 43.80
CA MET A 1 -5.32 -11.10 43.52
C MET A 1 -5.47 -9.89 42.60
N THR A 2 -5.52 -10.12 41.29
CA THR A 2 -5.56 -9.08 40.26
C THR A 2 -7.01 -8.60 40.14
N HIS A 3 -7.33 -7.44 40.69
CA HIS A 3 -8.67 -6.87 40.58
C HIS A 3 -8.84 -6.21 39.20
N LEU A 4 -9.54 -6.88 38.30
CA LEU A 4 -10.04 -6.31 37.06
C LEU A 4 -11.28 -5.46 37.38
N VAL A 5 -11.11 -4.14 37.49
CA VAL A 5 -12.26 -3.23 37.58
C VAL A 5 -12.70 -2.89 36.15
N ILE A 6 -13.73 -3.59 35.67
CA ILE A 6 -14.40 -3.24 34.42
C ILE A 6 -15.36 -2.09 34.71
N SER A 7 -14.98 -0.88 34.34
CA SER A 7 -15.92 0.22 34.10
C SER A 7 -15.82 0.54 32.62
N PHE A 8 -16.97 0.71 31.97
CA PHE A 8 -17.13 0.64 30.52
C PHE A 8 -16.07 1.44 29.72
N LEU A 9 -15.64 0.83 28.61
CA LEU A 9 -14.83 1.38 27.51
C LEU A 9 -13.33 1.62 27.82
N GLY A 10 -12.69 0.73 28.58
CA GLY A 10 -11.23 0.75 28.64
C GLY A 10 -10.59 -0.45 29.35
N ILE A 11 -9.31 -0.68 29.08
CA ILE A 11 -8.49 -1.70 29.75
C ILE A 11 -7.42 -1.00 30.56
N CYS A 12 -7.34 -1.31 31.86
CA CYS A 12 -6.31 -0.78 32.76
C CYS A 12 -5.46 -1.93 33.29
N PHE A 13 -4.16 -1.84 33.08
CA PHE A 13 -3.17 -2.77 33.64
C PHE A 13 -2.44 -2.08 34.78
N ARG A 14 -2.38 -2.74 35.95
CA ARG A 14 -1.61 -2.30 37.11
C ARG A 14 -0.68 -3.41 37.56
N SER A 15 0.58 -3.06 37.77
CA SER A 15 1.60 -3.92 38.39
C SER A 15 1.54 -3.82 39.91
N SER A 16 2.10 -4.81 40.61
CA SER A 16 2.38 -4.76 42.06
C SER A 16 3.42 -3.70 42.43
N THR A 17 4.17 -3.17 41.46
CA THR A 17 5.17 -2.11 41.61
C THR A 17 4.64 -0.71 41.28
N ASP A 18 3.32 -0.51 41.32
CA ASP A 18 2.61 0.74 40.98
C ASP A 18 2.77 1.24 39.53
N ALA A 19 3.35 0.46 38.63
CA ALA A 19 3.28 0.74 37.19
C ALA A 19 1.83 0.59 36.68
N CYS A 20 1.33 1.57 35.94
CA CYS A 20 -0.04 1.60 35.42
C CYS A 20 -0.04 1.94 33.92
N VAL A 21 -0.89 1.28 33.13
CA VAL A 21 -1.18 1.67 31.74
C VAL A 21 -2.68 1.52 31.50
N ALA A 22 -3.33 2.54 30.95
CA ALA A 22 -4.74 2.48 30.57
C ALA A 22 -4.94 2.71 29.08
N PHE A 23 -5.90 1.99 28.50
CA PHE A 23 -6.41 2.13 27.16
C PHE A 23 -7.87 2.56 27.28
N LEU A 24 -8.20 3.78 26.83
CA LEU A 24 -9.57 4.30 26.85
C LEU A 24 -10.10 4.26 25.42
N GLU A 25 -11.19 3.53 25.19
CA GLU A 25 -11.75 3.24 23.88
C GLU A 25 -13.03 4.05 23.64
N ASN A 26 -13.25 4.48 22.40
CA ASN A 26 -14.54 4.92 21.91
C ASN A 26 -14.95 4.06 20.71
N LYS A 27 -16.00 3.25 20.87
CA LYS A 27 -16.57 2.42 19.80
C LYS A 27 -17.66 3.13 19.00
N ASP A 28 -18.05 4.34 19.37
CA ASP A 28 -18.99 5.14 18.58
C ASP A 28 -18.31 5.57 17.28
N LYS A 29 -18.96 5.34 16.15
CA LYS A 29 -18.40 5.62 14.81
C LYS A 29 -18.62 7.08 14.38
N VAL A 30 -19.48 7.82 15.07
CA VAL A 30 -19.94 9.15 14.66
C VAL A 30 -19.55 10.21 15.69
N SER A 31 -19.69 9.90 16.98
CA SER A 31 -19.65 10.90 18.05
C SER A 31 -18.39 10.81 18.89
N TYR A 32 -17.92 11.97 19.35
CA TYR A 32 -16.94 12.04 20.42
C TYR A 32 -17.53 11.50 21.72
N ALA A 33 -16.74 10.76 22.48
CA ALA A 33 -17.12 10.27 23.80
C ALA A 33 -16.28 10.98 24.86
N ARG A 34 -16.95 11.54 25.88
CA ARG A 34 -16.28 12.08 27.06
C ARG A 34 -16.29 11.06 28.18
N VAL A 35 -15.11 10.58 28.56
CA VAL A 35 -14.94 9.50 29.55
C VAL A 35 -14.27 10.04 30.80
N SER A 36 -14.77 9.64 31.97
CA SER A 36 -14.16 9.95 33.27
C SER A 36 -13.33 8.76 33.76
N PHE A 37 -12.03 8.95 33.99
CA PHE A 37 -11.13 7.91 34.48
C PHE A 37 -10.14 8.50 35.50
N ASN A 38 -10.04 7.86 36.69
CA ASN A 38 -9.26 8.36 37.83
C ASN A 38 -9.57 9.83 38.21
N GLY A 39 -10.83 10.26 38.10
CA GLY A 39 -11.24 11.64 38.39
C GLY A 39 -10.86 12.68 37.34
N MET A 40 -10.27 12.27 36.21
CA MET A 40 -9.97 13.12 35.06
C MET A 40 -10.93 12.82 33.90
N HIS A 41 -11.13 13.81 33.02
CA HIS A 41 -11.96 13.68 31.82
C HIS A 41 -11.08 13.57 30.57
N TYR A 42 -11.49 12.69 29.65
CA TYR A 42 -10.83 12.46 28.37
C TYR A 42 -11.87 12.51 27.26
N ASP A 43 -11.63 13.36 26.27
CA ASP A 43 -12.44 13.41 25.05
C ASP A 43 -11.81 12.46 24.01
N LEU A 44 -12.56 11.44 23.61
CA LEU A 44 -12.14 10.41 22.69
C LEU A 44 -12.82 10.61 21.33
N PRO A 45 -12.06 10.79 20.24
CA PRO A 45 -12.62 10.81 18.88
C PRO A 45 -13.43 9.55 18.55
N PRO A 46 -14.32 9.60 17.55
CA PRO A 46 -15.04 8.42 17.07
C PRO A 46 -14.07 7.28 16.73
N TRP A 47 -14.45 6.04 17.02
CA TRP A 47 -13.73 4.83 16.65
C TRP A 47 -12.22 4.85 16.97
N SER A 48 -11.87 5.23 18.21
CA SER A 48 -10.49 5.47 18.62
C SER A 48 -10.13 4.89 19.98
N ILE A 49 -8.82 4.73 20.22
CA ILE A 49 -8.26 4.29 21.50
C ILE A 49 -7.18 5.29 21.93
N SER A 50 -7.32 5.86 23.13
CA SER A 50 -6.31 6.66 23.80
C SER A 50 -5.45 5.79 24.74
N ILE A 51 -4.13 5.96 24.66
CA ILE A 51 -3.14 5.23 25.47
C ILE A 51 -2.58 6.17 26.53
N LEU A 52 -2.71 5.77 27.79
CA LEU A 52 -2.31 6.51 28.98
C LEU A 52 -1.27 5.71 29.78
N PRO A 53 0.03 5.88 29.51
CA PRO A 53 1.08 5.47 30.42
C PRO A 53 0.87 6.15 31.77
N HIS A 54 1.12 5.40 32.83
CA HIS A 54 0.86 5.80 34.21
C HIS A 54 -0.59 6.18 34.53
N CYS A 55 -1.55 5.87 33.64
CA CYS A 55 -2.98 6.08 33.85
C CYS A 55 -3.39 7.54 34.15
N LYS A 56 -2.61 8.50 33.63
CA LYS A 56 -2.82 9.94 33.85
C LYS A 56 -2.99 10.76 32.57
N THR A 57 -2.02 10.72 31.67
CA THR A 57 -2.00 11.59 30.48
C THR A 57 -2.05 10.75 29.21
N THR A 58 -2.92 11.12 28.27
CA THR A 58 -2.93 10.51 26.93
C THR A 58 -1.65 10.89 26.21
N VAL A 59 -0.82 9.91 25.85
CA VAL A 59 0.39 10.14 25.04
C VAL A 59 0.17 9.83 23.56
N TYR A 60 -0.86 9.06 23.26
CA TYR A 60 -1.22 8.66 21.90
C TYR A 60 -2.72 8.37 21.83
N ASN A 61 -3.35 8.72 20.72
CA ASN A 61 -4.69 8.24 20.38
C ASN A 61 -4.69 7.68 18.95
N THR A 62 -5.43 6.61 18.67
CA THR A 62 -5.39 5.98 17.33
C THR A 62 -5.96 6.85 16.22
N ALA A 63 -6.78 7.85 16.53
CA ALA A 63 -7.21 8.91 15.61
C ALA A 63 -6.31 10.16 15.68
N SER A 64 -5.28 10.18 16.54
CA SER A 64 -4.38 11.36 16.69
C SER A 64 -3.39 11.56 15.55
N PHE A 65 -3.32 10.66 14.56
CA PHE A 65 -2.68 11.01 13.28
C PHE A 65 -3.38 12.22 12.61
N LEU A 66 -4.63 12.50 12.99
CA LEU A 66 -5.36 13.71 12.60
C LEU A 66 -4.91 14.97 13.38
N SER A 67 -4.25 14.85 14.54
CA SER A 67 -4.02 15.96 15.47
C SER A 67 -2.55 16.22 15.86
N ASN A 68 -1.65 15.24 15.78
CA ASN A 68 -0.30 15.33 16.38
C ASN A 68 0.87 15.36 15.38
N GLY A 69 0.61 15.30 14.06
CA GLY A 69 1.64 15.41 13.02
C GLY A 69 2.66 14.25 12.96
N LYS A 70 2.51 13.18 13.75
CA LYS A 70 3.33 11.96 13.68
C LYS A 70 2.73 10.97 12.68
N ASN A 71 3.54 10.54 11.73
CA ASN A 71 3.15 9.59 10.69
C ASN A 71 2.99 8.15 11.26
N PRO A 72 1.87 7.47 11.00
CA PRO A 72 1.67 6.08 11.41
C PRO A 72 2.60 5.10 10.67
N MET A 73 2.90 3.95 11.28
CA MET A 73 3.73 2.89 10.68
C MET A 73 2.87 1.88 9.89
N LEU A 74 3.15 1.72 8.60
CA LEU A 74 2.51 0.74 7.71
C LEU A 74 3.36 -0.52 7.61
N THR A 75 2.75 -1.69 7.78
CA THR A 75 3.38 -3.01 7.57
C THR A 75 2.65 -3.76 6.46
N VAL A 76 3.39 -4.25 5.45
CA VAL A 76 2.83 -5.01 4.31
C VAL A 76 3.63 -6.27 4.10
N MET A 77 2.96 -7.42 4.07
CA MET A 77 3.57 -8.72 3.82
C MET A 77 3.18 -9.22 2.41
N SER A 78 4.13 -9.82 1.69
CA SER A 78 3.89 -10.42 0.37
C SER A 78 4.74 -11.67 0.19
N ALA A 79 4.27 -12.58 -0.67
CA ALA A 79 4.94 -13.83 -1.00
C ALA A 79 6.16 -13.66 -1.94
N GLY A 80 6.45 -12.44 -2.39
CA GLY A 80 7.55 -12.15 -3.31
C GLY A 80 7.13 -11.80 -4.73
N HIS A 81 8.05 -11.35 -5.58
CA HIS A 81 9.51 -11.25 -5.42
C HIS A 81 10.00 -9.81 -5.18
N ALA A 82 9.20 -8.81 -5.53
CA ALA A 82 9.43 -7.43 -5.15
C ALA A 82 8.09 -6.73 -4.92
N LEU A 83 8.11 -5.67 -4.13
CA LEU A 83 6.94 -4.87 -3.81
C LEU A 83 7.31 -3.40 -3.69
N HIS A 84 6.63 -2.56 -4.49
CA HIS A 84 6.62 -1.12 -4.29
C HIS A 84 5.32 -0.70 -3.61
N ILE A 85 5.43 0.25 -2.69
CA ILE A 85 4.32 0.71 -1.85
C ILE A 85 4.18 2.20 -2.07
N PHE A 86 3.00 2.58 -2.53
CA PHE A 86 2.62 3.96 -2.78
C PHE A 86 1.55 4.36 -1.78
N VAL A 87 1.69 5.54 -1.20
CA VAL A 87 0.69 6.14 -0.31
C VAL A 87 0.31 7.49 -0.89
N ASN A 88 -0.98 7.67 -1.17
CA ASN A 88 -1.55 8.84 -1.85
C ASN A 88 -0.86 9.17 -3.18
N GLY A 89 -0.53 8.13 -3.95
CA GLY A 89 0.17 8.24 -5.24
C GLY A 89 1.68 8.45 -5.14
N GLN A 90 2.23 8.65 -3.95
CA GLN A 90 3.67 8.85 -3.74
C GLN A 90 4.36 7.54 -3.34
N LEU A 91 5.47 7.19 -4.02
CA LEU A 91 6.29 6.04 -3.63
C LEU A 91 6.81 6.25 -2.21
N THR A 92 6.50 5.31 -1.33
CA THR A 92 6.80 5.36 0.10
C THR A 92 7.81 4.29 0.51
N GLY A 93 7.84 3.17 -0.19
CA GLY A 93 8.76 2.09 0.13
C GLY A 93 8.89 1.06 -0.98
N THR A 94 10.04 0.40 -0.99
CA THR A 94 10.37 -0.67 -1.93
C THR A 94 11.07 -1.77 -1.16
N VAL A 95 10.64 -3.01 -1.34
CA VAL A 95 11.27 -4.20 -0.74
C VAL A 95 11.40 -5.31 -1.77
N TYR A 96 12.47 -6.09 -1.65
CA TYR A 96 12.80 -7.19 -2.54
C TYR A 96 12.99 -8.46 -1.72
N GLY A 97 12.53 -9.58 -2.27
CA GLY A 97 12.91 -10.92 -1.82
C GLY A 97 14.18 -11.39 -2.53
N SER A 98 14.73 -12.50 -2.06
CA SER A 98 15.86 -13.19 -2.67
C SER A 98 15.42 -14.45 -3.42
N VAL A 99 16.35 -15.09 -4.13
CA VAL A 99 16.08 -16.38 -4.81
C VAL A 99 15.75 -17.48 -3.80
N GLU A 100 16.40 -17.46 -2.63
CA GLU A 100 16.27 -18.46 -1.57
C GLU A 100 15.08 -18.18 -0.65
N ASP A 101 14.76 -16.91 -0.45
CA ASP A 101 13.59 -16.45 0.30
C ASP A 101 12.88 -15.28 -0.43
N PRO A 102 11.87 -15.58 -1.26
CA PRO A 102 11.15 -14.56 -2.01
C PRO A 102 10.16 -13.78 -1.15
N LYS A 103 9.78 -14.28 0.03
CA LYS A 103 8.83 -13.59 0.91
C LYS A 103 9.41 -12.27 1.38
N LEU A 104 8.56 -11.26 1.50
CA LEU A 104 8.99 -9.91 1.85
C LEU A 104 8.00 -9.23 2.76
N THR A 105 8.54 -8.42 3.67
CA THR A 105 7.78 -7.58 4.59
C THR A 105 8.33 -6.17 4.51
N TYR A 106 7.47 -5.21 4.20
CA TYR A 106 7.76 -3.80 4.37
C TYR A 106 7.26 -3.33 5.74
N SER A 107 8.01 -2.46 6.40
CA SER A 107 7.59 -1.74 7.60
C SER A 107 8.19 -0.33 7.56
N GLY A 108 7.34 0.70 7.53
CA GLY A 108 7.82 2.07 7.48
C GLY A 108 6.75 3.09 7.83
N ASN A 109 7.18 4.26 8.33
CA ASN A 109 6.27 5.36 8.64
C ASN A 109 5.74 6.00 7.36
N VAL A 110 4.43 6.19 7.28
CA VAL A 110 3.75 6.70 6.08
C VAL A 110 2.92 7.93 6.40
N LYS A 111 2.95 8.92 5.50
CA LYS A 111 2.18 10.15 5.66
C LYS A 111 0.75 9.92 5.19
N LEU A 112 -0.18 9.90 6.13
CA LEU A 112 -1.62 9.84 5.84
C LEU A 112 -2.25 11.21 6.05
N TRP A 113 -3.24 11.52 5.23
CA TRP A 113 -4.08 12.71 5.34
C TRP A 113 -5.32 12.43 6.19
N SER A 114 -5.99 13.48 6.64
CA SER A 114 -7.32 13.33 7.22
C SER A 114 -8.32 12.92 6.14
N GLY A 115 -9.10 11.86 6.40
CA GLY A 115 -10.06 11.33 5.44
C GLY A 115 -9.48 10.22 4.56
N SER A 116 -9.80 10.24 3.26
CA SER A 116 -9.42 9.17 2.34
C SER A 116 -7.93 9.16 2.06
N ASN A 117 -7.35 7.96 2.08
CA ASN A 117 -5.96 7.71 1.73
C ASN A 117 -5.89 6.50 0.80
N THR A 118 -5.12 6.60 -0.27
CA THR A 118 -4.93 5.52 -1.24
C THR A 118 -3.61 4.83 -0.97
N ILE A 119 -3.63 3.54 -0.62
CA ILE A 119 -2.41 2.72 -0.54
C ILE A 119 -2.42 1.76 -1.73
N SER A 120 -1.45 1.92 -2.63
CA SER A 120 -1.29 1.05 -3.81
C SER A 120 -0.02 0.22 -3.67
N CYS A 121 -0.16 -1.09 -3.86
CA CYS A 121 0.96 -2.02 -3.79
C CYS A 121 1.21 -2.62 -5.17
N LEU A 122 2.40 -2.38 -5.74
CA LEU A 122 2.83 -2.98 -6.99
C LEU A 122 3.69 -4.22 -6.69
N SER A 123 3.09 -5.40 -6.85
CA SER A 123 3.77 -6.69 -6.68
C SER A 123 4.38 -7.18 -7.98
N ILE A 124 5.63 -7.61 -7.93
CA ILE A 124 6.40 -8.06 -9.09
C ILE A 124 6.82 -9.52 -8.86
N ALA A 125 6.52 -10.39 -9.82
CA ALA A 125 6.94 -11.79 -9.82
C ALA A 125 8.10 -12.01 -10.79
N VAL A 126 9.13 -12.74 -10.37
CA VAL A 126 10.33 -13.06 -11.14
C VAL A 126 10.41 -14.57 -11.36
N GLY A 127 10.08 -15.03 -12.57
CA GLY A 127 10.31 -16.40 -13.08
C GLY A 127 9.20 -17.47 -12.86
N LEU A 128 8.52 -17.91 -13.94
CA LEU A 128 7.81 -19.21 -14.14
C LEU A 128 7.71 -19.51 -15.67
N PRO A 129 8.01 -20.74 -16.21
CA PRO A 129 7.94 -21.04 -17.67
C PRO A 129 6.68 -21.85 -18.09
N VAL A 130 6.07 -21.70 -19.29
CA VAL A 130 6.60 -21.82 -20.68
C VAL A 130 6.16 -20.67 -21.61
N GLY A 131 7.05 -20.23 -22.52
CA GLY A 131 7.02 -18.90 -23.17
C GLY A 131 6.76 -18.82 -24.70
N LEU A 132 6.84 -17.59 -25.24
CA LEU A 132 6.59 -17.22 -26.64
C LEU A 132 7.84 -17.37 -27.53
N LYS A 133 7.66 -17.50 -28.86
CA LYS A 133 8.78 -17.57 -29.83
C LYS A 133 9.73 -16.36 -29.72
N GLY A 134 9.21 -15.16 -29.48
CA GLY A 134 10.04 -13.97 -29.26
C GLY A 134 10.85 -14.02 -27.96
N GLU A 135 10.34 -14.70 -26.92
CA GLU A 135 11.10 -14.95 -25.69
C GLU A 135 12.22 -15.96 -25.94
N ALA A 136 11.96 -17.02 -26.72
CA ALA A 136 12.97 -17.99 -27.14
C ALA A 136 14.09 -17.36 -28.00
N LEU A 137 13.73 -16.39 -28.85
CA LEU A 137 14.69 -15.58 -29.63
C LEU A 137 15.35 -14.46 -28.81
N SER A 138 14.99 -14.32 -27.53
CA SER A 138 15.50 -13.27 -26.64
C SER A 138 15.35 -11.85 -27.24
N LEU A 139 14.21 -11.57 -27.90
CA LEU A 139 13.97 -10.26 -28.57
C LEU A 139 14.00 -9.06 -27.61
N HIS A 140 13.82 -9.31 -26.31
CA HIS A 140 13.96 -8.31 -25.26
C HIS A 140 15.43 -7.87 -25.04
N SER A 141 16.40 -8.68 -25.45
CA SER A 141 17.83 -8.37 -25.38
C SER A 141 18.32 -7.62 -26.62
N LEU A 142 19.40 -6.84 -26.48
CA LEU A 142 20.02 -6.14 -27.61
C LEU A 142 20.49 -7.11 -28.71
N SER A 143 21.11 -8.23 -28.32
CA SER A 143 21.62 -9.25 -29.22
C SER A 143 20.52 -10.05 -29.92
N GLY A 144 19.49 -10.49 -29.19
CA GLY A 144 18.36 -11.22 -29.77
C GLY A 144 17.52 -10.33 -30.70
N SER A 145 17.42 -9.04 -30.42
CA SER A 145 16.71 -8.10 -31.29
C SER A 145 17.30 -8.01 -32.71
N SER A 146 18.60 -8.27 -32.91
CA SER A 146 19.20 -8.30 -34.26
C SER A 146 18.87 -9.57 -35.07
N SER A 147 18.18 -10.56 -34.49
CA SER A 147 17.89 -11.83 -35.18
C SER A 147 16.58 -11.83 -35.99
N VAL A 148 15.86 -10.70 -36.06
CA VAL A 148 14.59 -10.56 -36.80
C VAL A 148 14.54 -9.24 -37.54
N GLU A 149 13.74 -9.19 -38.60
CA GLU A 149 13.41 -7.95 -39.30
C GLU A 149 12.31 -7.19 -38.55
N TRP A 150 12.54 -5.90 -38.31
CA TRP A 150 11.59 -4.99 -37.67
C TRP A 150 10.86 -4.19 -38.75
N GLY A 151 9.54 -4.08 -38.62
CA GLY A 151 8.70 -3.29 -39.53
C GLY A 151 7.96 -2.16 -38.80
N GLU A 152 7.17 -1.40 -39.56
CA GLU A 152 6.32 -0.34 -39.02
C GLU A 152 5.27 -0.91 -38.06
N PRO A 153 4.92 -0.18 -36.97
CA PRO A 153 3.95 -0.64 -36.00
C PRO A 153 2.56 -0.72 -36.62
N VAL A 154 1.99 -1.93 -36.64
CA VAL A 154 0.60 -2.16 -37.05
C VAL A 154 -0.32 -1.95 -35.86
N GLN A 155 -1.26 -1.01 -35.97
CA GLN A 155 -2.24 -0.77 -34.92
C GLN A 155 -3.13 -2.01 -34.69
N LYS A 156 -3.36 -2.31 -33.39
CA LYS A 156 -4.30 -3.34 -32.92
C LYS A 156 -3.97 -4.78 -33.34
N GLN A 157 -2.71 -5.09 -33.65
CA GLN A 157 -2.28 -6.46 -33.92
C GLN A 157 -1.94 -7.23 -32.62
N PRO A 158 -2.60 -8.37 -32.33
CA PRO A 158 -2.24 -9.22 -31.19
C PRO A 158 -0.84 -9.83 -31.32
N LEU A 159 -0.22 -10.17 -30.18
CA LEU A 159 1.08 -10.87 -30.12
C LEU A 159 2.21 -10.15 -30.87
N SER A 160 2.25 -8.83 -30.75
CA SER A 160 3.24 -7.96 -31.39
C SER A 160 4.38 -7.61 -30.43
N TRP A 161 5.62 -7.62 -30.95
CA TRP A 161 6.77 -7.04 -30.25
C TRP A 161 6.97 -5.61 -30.73
N PHE A 162 7.19 -4.70 -29.79
CA PHE A 162 7.54 -3.30 -30.08
C PHE A 162 8.91 -3.01 -29.48
N LYS A 163 9.66 -2.16 -30.17
CA LYS A 163 10.97 -1.69 -29.72
C LYS A 163 11.08 -0.20 -30.00
N ALA A 164 11.62 0.52 -29.03
CA ALA A 164 11.94 1.93 -29.15
C ALA A 164 13.29 2.21 -28.49
N PHE A 165 13.91 3.31 -28.89
CA PHE A 165 15.10 3.84 -28.26
C PHE A 165 14.77 5.22 -27.70
N PHE A 166 15.23 5.51 -26.49
CA PHE A 166 14.99 6.78 -25.83
C PHE A 166 16.22 7.16 -24.99
N ASN A 167 16.40 8.47 -24.78
CA ASN A 167 17.39 8.98 -23.86
C ASN A 167 16.82 9.00 -22.44
N ALA A 168 17.64 8.69 -21.43
CA ALA A 168 17.23 8.83 -20.03
C ALA A 168 16.82 10.28 -19.76
N PRO A 169 15.64 10.52 -19.15
CA PRO A 169 15.27 11.85 -18.69
C PRO A 169 16.26 12.38 -17.65
N ASP A 170 16.47 13.69 -17.61
CA ASP A 170 17.29 14.32 -16.59
C ASP A 170 16.61 14.27 -15.21
N GLY A 171 17.40 14.16 -14.14
CA GLY A 171 16.95 14.17 -12.74
C GLY A 171 16.99 12.80 -12.05
N ASP A 172 16.69 12.80 -10.74
CA ASP A 172 16.74 11.62 -9.86
C ASP A 172 15.35 11.14 -9.42
N GLU A 173 14.29 11.70 -10.00
CA GLU A 173 12.91 11.36 -9.64
C GLU A 173 12.52 9.97 -10.17
N PRO A 174 11.65 9.21 -9.46
CA PRO A 174 11.18 7.92 -9.92
C PRO A 174 10.48 8.01 -11.29
N LEU A 175 10.81 7.07 -12.18
CA LEU A 175 10.22 6.99 -13.51
C LEU A 175 9.17 5.89 -13.60
N ALA A 176 8.14 6.13 -14.42
CA ALA A 176 7.12 5.16 -14.77
C ALA A 176 6.79 5.27 -16.27
N LEU A 177 6.28 4.18 -16.86
CA LEU A 177 5.78 4.16 -18.23
C LEU A 177 4.26 4.22 -18.21
N ASP A 178 3.67 5.24 -18.82
CA ASP A 178 2.22 5.29 -19.05
C ASP A 178 1.88 4.34 -20.20
N MET A 179 1.24 3.22 -19.85
CA MET A 179 0.86 2.18 -20.82
C MET A 179 -0.62 2.26 -21.19
N SER A 180 -1.33 3.33 -20.83
CA SER A 180 -2.79 3.49 -21.03
C SER A 180 -3.27 3.25 -22.47
N SER A 181 -2.44 3.51 -23.48
CA SER A 181 -2.74 3.26 -24.89
C SER A 181 -2.55 1.81 -25.34
N MET A 182 -2.04 0.94 -24.45
CA MET A 182 -1.67 -0.43 -24.74
C MET A 182 -2.72 -1.43 -24.19
N GLY A 183 -2.63 -2.69 -24.61
CA GLY A 183 -3.54 -3.76 -24.18
C GLY A 183 -3.04 -4.51 -22.94
N LYS A 184 -2.25 -5.56 -23.17
CA LYS A 184 -1.64 -6.43 -22.17
C LYS A 184 -0.29 -6.91 -22.69
N GLY A 185 0.71 -7.04 -21.82
CA GLY A 185 2.00 -7.62 -22.21
C GLY A 185 3.04 -7.58 -21.11
N GLN A 186 4.31 -7.60 -21.52
CA GLN A 186 5.50 -7.49 -20.69
C GLN A 186 6.39 -6.36 -21.22
N ILE A 187 7.19 -5.76 -20.36
CA ILE A 187 8.11 -4.67 -20.73
C ILE A 187 9.52 -5.02 -20.30
N TRP A 188 10.48 -4.64 -21.13
CA TRP A 188 11.91 -4.71 -20.84
C TRP A 188 12.58 -3.37 -21.11
N ILE A 189 13.54 -2.99 -20.26
CA ILE A 189 14.44 -1.84 -20.46
C ILE A 189 15.86 -2.38 -20.41
N ASN A 190 16.65 -2.13 -21.47
CA ASN A 190 18.04 -2.59 -21.57
C ASN A 190 18.21 -4.10 -21.30
N GLY A 191 17.27 -4.93 -21.79
CA GLY A 191 17.27 -6.38 -21.58
C GLY A 191 16.70 -6.84 -20.23
N GLN A 192 16.43 -5.94 -19.29
CA GLN A 192 15.89 -6.27 -17.98
C GLN A 192 14.37 -6.16 -17.98
N GLY A 193 13.68 -7.24 -17.61
CA GLY A 193 12.22 -7.27 -17.52
C GLY A 193 11.72 -6.45 -16.34
N ILE A 194 10.92 -5.41 -16.58
CA ILE A 194 10.38 -4.53 -15.53
C ILE A 194 8.97 -4.92 -15.09
N GLY A 195 8.34 -5.89 -15.76
CA GLY A 195 7.08 -6.50 -15.31
C GLY A 195 6.04 -6.68 -16.40
N ARG A 196 4.83 -7.06 -15.97
CA ARG A 196 3.64 -7.19 -16.82
C ARG A 196 2.82 -5.91 -16.75
N TYR A 197 2.17 -5.55 -17.85
CA TYR A 197 1.19 -4.46 -17.91
C TYR A 197 -0.17 -5.01 -18.39
N TRP A 198 -1.26 -4.49 -17.84
CA TRP A 198 -2.62 -4.78 -18.33
C TRP A 198 -3.62 -3.61 -18.14
N PRO A 199 -3.33 -2.44 -18.71
CA PRO A 199 -4.17 -1.24 -18.58
C PRO A 199 -5.53 -1.39 -19.26
N GLY A 200 -5.69 -2.32 -20.20
CA GLY A 200 -7.01 -2.68 -20.73
C GLY A 200 -7.96 -3.30 -19.69
N TYR A 201 -7.42 -3.84 -18.60
CA TYR A 201 -8.23 -4.36 -17.50
C TYR A 201 -8.71 -3.20 -16.62
N LYS A 202 -10.00 -2.86 -16.73
CA LYS A 202 -10.58 -1.77 -15.95
C LYS A 202 -10.93 -2.21 -14.54
N ALA A 203 -10.56 -1.41 -13.55
CA ALA A 203 -10.89 -1.66 -12.16
C ALA A 203 -12.40 -1.56 -11.96
N SER A 204 -12.98 -2.57 -11.32
CA SER A 204 -14.39 -2.64 -10.99
C SER A 204 -14.56 -2.76 -9.47
N GLY A 205 -15.66 -2.25 -8.95
CA GLY A 205 -15.91 -2.20 -7.52
C GLY A 205 -16.89 -1.11 -7.14
N THR A 206 -17.04 -0.90 -5.83
CA THR A 206 -17.83 0.20 -5.28
C THR A 206 -16.85 1.26 -4.80
N CYS A 207 -16.55 2.21 -5.66
CA CYS A 207 -15.74 3.36 -5.29
C CYS A 207 -16.63 4.48 -4.76
N GLY A 208 -16.26 5.04 -3.63
CA GLY A 208 -16.98 6.12 -2.98
C GLY A 208 -16.08 6.86 -1.99
N ILE A 209 -16.63 7.93 -1.43
CA ILE A 209 -15.97 8.61 -0.31
C ILE A 209 -16.00 7.64 0.88
N CYS A 210 -14.85 7.44 1.52
CA CYS A 210 -14.75 6.66 2.73
C CYS A 210 -14.12 7.47 3.85
N ASP A 211 -14.44 7.08 5.08
CA ASP A 211 -13.89 7.61 6.31
C ASP A 211 -13.25 6.49 7.14
N TYR A 212 -12.47 6.89 8.14
CA TYR A 212 -11.80 5.94 9.03
C TYR A 212 -12.73 5.22 10.03
N PRO A 213 -13.83 5.81 10.56
CA PRO A 213 -14.61 5.17 11.61
C PRO A 213 -15.31 3.88 11.18
N GLY A 214 -15.38 2.93 12.10
CA GLY A 214 -16.02 1.63 11.89
C GLY A 214 -15.10 0.57 11.29
N GLU A 215 -15.62 -0.65 11.25
CA GLU A 215 -14.91 -1.81 10.72
C GLU A 215 -14.45 -1.56 9.27
N TYR A 216 -13.28 -2.08 8.95
CA TYR A 216 -12.69 -2.01 7.62
C TYR A 216 -12.86 -3.36 6.93
N ASP A 217 -13.24 -3.31 5.66
CA ASP A 217 -13.12 -4.43 4.74
C ASP A 217 -12.38 -3.97 3.47
N GLY A 218 -11.96 -4.94 2.63
CA GLY A 218 -11.24 -4.65 1.39
C GLY A 218 -12.06 -3.91 0.32
N LYS A 219 -13.32 -3.57 0.60
CA LYS A 219 -14.23 -2.85 -0.31
C LYS A 219 -14.55 -1.42 0.16
N LYS A 220 -14.40 -1.14 1.47
CA LYS A 220 -14.79 0.13 2.10
C LYS A 220 -14.18 1.38 1.46
N CYS A 221 -12.90 1.31 1.06
CA CYS A 221 -12.14 2.45 0.56
C CYS A 221 -11.54 2.19 -0.82
N GLN A 222 -12.31 1.59 -1.73
CA GLN A 222 -11.85 1.39 -3.11
C GLN A 222 -11.82 2.72 -3.87
N THR A 223 -10.81 2.87 -4.73
CA THR A 223 -10.63 4.04 -5.60
C THR A 223 -10.33 3.58 -7.03
N ASN A 224 -10.30 4.52 -7.98
CA ASN A 224 -9.91 4.27 -9.37
C ASN A 224 -10.86 3.34 -10.16
N CYS A 225 -12.12 3.20 -9.74
CA CYS A 225 -13.12 2.42 -10.48
C CYS A 225 -13.40 3.04 -11.84
N GLY A 226 -13.50 2.20 -12.87
CA GLY A 226 -13.69 2.62 -14.26
C GLY A 226 -12.38 2.93 -15.00
N ASP A 227 -11.30 3.18 -14.25
CA ASP A 227 -9.97 3.40 -14.80
C ASP A 227 -9.18 2.10 -14.98
N SER A 228 -8.03 2.19 -15.63
CA SER A 228 -7.09 1.08 -15.74
C SER A 228 -6.63 0.64 -14.34
N SER A 229 -6.70 -0.66 -14.04
CA SER A 229 -6.29 -1.20 -12.72
C SER A 229 -4.82 -0.90 -12.40
N GLN A 230 -4.01 -0.75 -13.46
CA GLN A 230 -2.66 -0.24 -13.45
C GLN A 230 -2.45 0.55 -14.74
N ARG A 231 -1.87 1.74 -14.63
CA ARG A 231 -1.63 2.66 -15.76
C ARG A 231 -0.13 2.84 -15.99
#